data_AF-A0A935EXX1-F1
#
_entry.id   AF-A0A935EXX1-F1
#
_cell.length_a   1.000
_cell.length_b   1.000
_cell.length_c   1.000
_cell.angle_alpha   90.00
_cell.angle_beta   90.00
_cell.angle_gamma   90.00
#
_symmetry.space_group_name_H-M   'P 1'
#
loop_
_entity.id
_entity.type
_entity.pdbx_description
1 polymer ?
#
loop_
_entity_poly.entity_id
_entity_poly.type
_entity_poly.pdbx_seq_one_letter_code
_entity_poly.pdbx_strand_id
1 'polypeptide(L)'
;MMLLKSLAIWFLIGFAQAQTSTSERNIIELLNQVMSNQREMNRQITEYTALNKFTRRTFNNKGELKEEIIEVSENYQSPQRNVEVVLSRNGKPMSQSKIEKERQKAVKKSD
;
A
#
# COMPACT_ATOMS: atom_id res chain seq x y z
N MET A 1 51.02 -27.78 -26.10
CA MET A 1 50.80 -27.44 -24.68
C MET A 1 50.80 -25.91 -24.48
N MET A 2 49.98 -25.17 -25.25
CA MET A 2 50.04 -23.69 -25.26
C MET A 2 48.68 -23.00 -25.47
N LEU A 3 47.59 -23.78 -25.55
CA LEU A 3 46.23 -23.26 -25.74
C LEU A 3 45.41 -23.16 -24.44
N LEU A 4 45.88 -23.80 -23.34
CA LEU A 4 45.18 -23.77 -22.06
C LEU A 4 45.45 -22.51 -21.22
N LYS A 5 46.44 -21.68 -21.59
CA LYS A 5 46.80 -20.47 -20.82
C LYS A 5 46.02 -19.22 -21.22
N SER A 6 45.33 -19.23 -22.37
CA SER A 6 44.58 -18.06 -22.85
C SER A 6 43.16 -17.97 -22.27
N LEU A 7 42.56 -19.10 -21.86
CA LEU A 7 41.20 -19.14 -21.32
C LEU A 7 41.10 -18.57 -19.88
N ALA A 8 42.19 -18.68 -19.10
CA ALA A 8 42.25 -18.16 -17.73
C ALA A 8 42.28 -16.63 -17.68
N ILE A 9 42.79 -15.97 -18.73
CA ILE A 9 42.89 -14.50 -18.79
C ILE A 9 41.51 -13.88 -19.06
N TRP A 10 40.66 -14.55 -19.85
CA TRP A 10 39.28 -14.09 -20.08
C TRP A 10 38.36 -14.29 -18.87
N PHE A 11 38.63 -15.29 -18.03
CA PHE A 11 37.88 -15.49 -16.78
C PHE A 11 38.22 -14.43 -15.72
N LEU A 12 39.44 -13.88 -15.70
CA LEU A 12 39.84 -12.83 -14.77
C LEU A 12 39.32 -11.43 -15.16
N ILE A 13 39.10 -11.18 -16.46
CA ILE A 13 38.56 -9.90 -16.93
C ILE A 13 37.04 -9.83 -16.70
N GLY A 14 36.32 -10.95 -16.79
CA GLY A 14 34.87 -11.01 -16.56
C GLY A 14 34.42 -10.83 -15.11
N PHE A 15 35.27 -11.14 -14.12
CA PHE A 15 34.96 -10.94 -12.70
C PHE A 15 35.34 -9.55 -12.16
N ALA A 16 36.19 -8.79 -12.87
CA ALA A 16 36.59 -7.46 -12.44
C ALA A 16 35.49 -6.39 -12.63
N GLN A 17 34.47 -6.65 -13.44
CA GLN A 17 33.40 -5.69 -13.73
C GLN A 17 32.16 -5.81 -12.82
N ALA A 18 32.13 -6.75 -11.86
CA ALA A 18 31.00 -6.94 -10.96
C ALA A 18 31.27 -6.55 -9.49
N GLN A 19 32.39 -5.88 -9.21
CA GLN A 19 32.60 -5.20 -7.92
C GLN A 19 32.46 -3.70 -8.12
N THR A 20 31.23 -3.23 -8.28
CA THR A 20 30.91 -1.85 -7.91
C THR A 20 31.13 -1.74 -6.40
N SER A 21 32.35 -1.33 -6.00
CA SER A 21 32.64 -0.95 -4.63
C SER A 21 31.59 0.09 -4.22
N THR A 22 30.61 -0.34 -3.44
CA THR A 22 29.52 0.50 -3.02
C THR A 22 30.09 1.42 -1.95
N SER A 23 30.60 2.58 -2.38
CA SER A 23 31.09 3.59 -1.46
C SER A 23 29.93 4.07 -0.58
N GLU A 24 30.20 4.54 0.63
CA GLU A 24 29.19 5.10 1.54
C GLU A 24 28.34 6.18 0.86
N ARG A 25 28.96 6.99 -0.02
CA ARG A 25 28.27 7.98 -0.86
C ARG A 25 27.25 7.34 -1.82
N ASN A 26 27.60 6.21 -2.44
CA ASN A 26 26.69 5.46 -3.32
C ASN A 26 25.49 4.88 -2.54
N ILE A 27 25.69 4.53 -1.27
CA ILE A 27 24.60 4.04 -0.41
C ILE A 27 23.62 5.17 -0.08
N ILE A 28 24.13 6.35 0.30
CA ILE A 28 23.30 7.51 0.63
C ILE A 28 22.50 8.00 -0.58
N GLU A 29 23.13 8.08 -1.75
CA GLU A 29 22.46 8.47 -3.00
C GLU A 29 21.36 7.47 -3.37
N LEU A 30 21.63 6.17 -3.26
CA LEU A 30 20.63 5.12 -3.50
C LEU A 30 19.46 5.21 -2.52
N LEU A 31 19.71 5.41 -1.22
CA LEU A 31 18.65 5.55 -0.21
C LEU A 31 17.78 6.79 -0.50
N ASN A 32 18.38 7.91 -0.87
CA ASN A 32 17.64 9.11 -1.24
C ASN A 32 16.75 8.88 -2.47
N GLN A 33 17.27 8.17 -3.48
CA GLN A 33 16.52 7.82 -4.67
C GLN A 33 15.35 6.89 -4.34
N VAL A 34 15.57 5.83 -3.55
CA VAL A 34 14.51 4.90 -3.10
C VAL A 34 13.44 5.65 -2.33
N MET A 35 13.82 6.53 -1.39
CA MET A 35 12.86 7.31 -0.60
C MET A 35 12.09 8.33 -1.44
N SER A 36 12.70 8.89 -2.48
CA SER A 36 12.02 9.78 -3.43
C SER A 36 11.01 9.01 -4.28
N ASN A 37 11.42 7.85 -4.81
CA ASN A 37 10.55 6.99 -5.60
C ASN A 37 9.37 6.45 -4.77
N GLN A 38 9.61 6.07 -3.51
CA GLN A 38 8.54 5.65 -2.61
C GLN A 38 7.55 6.77 -2.33
N ARG A 39 8.03 8.01 -2.13
CA ARG A 39 7.15 9.17 -1.95
C ARG A 39 6.31 9.45 -3.18
N GLU A 40 6.91 9.37 -4.37
CA GLU A 40 6.19 9.54 -5.63
C GLU A 40 5.18 8.41 -5.88
N MET A 41 5.56 7.16 -5.63
CA MET A 41 4.65 6.02 -5.73
C MET A 41 3.50 6.13 -4.72
N ASN A 42 3.78 6.51 -3.48
CA ASN A 42 2.73 6.76 -2.46
C ASN A 42 1.82 7.92 -2.87
N ARG A 43 2.36 8.94 -3.55
CA ARG A 43 1.59 10.03 -4.14
C ARG A 43 0.78 9.57 -5.36
N GLN A 44 1.18 8.53 -6.09
CA GLN A 44 0.44 7.99 -7.22
C GLN A 44 -0.62 6.95 -6.79
N ILE A 45 -0.46 6.32 -5.63
CA ILE A 45 -1.46 5.41 -5.02
C ILE A 45 -2.73 6.16 -4.57
N THR A 46 -2.78 7.48 -4.75
CA THR A 46 -3.86 8.31 -4.22
C THR A 46 -5.11 8.34 -5.09
N GLU A 47 -6.24 8.31 -4.39
CA GLU A 47 -7.60 8.58 -4.88
C GLU A 47 -8.23 7.43 -5.67
N TYR A 48 -8.33 6.27 -5.04
CA TYR A 48 -9.34 5.28 -5.42
C TYR A 48 -10.44 5.22 -4.36
N THR A 49 -11.68 5.05 -4.84
CA THR A 49 -12.81 4.69 -3.99
C THR A 49 -12.96 3.17 -4.07
N ALA A 50 -12.90 2.49 -2.93
CA ALA A 50 -13.19 1.06 -2.85
C ALA A 50 -14.59 0.83 -2.28
N LEU A 51 -15.35 -0.08 -2.88
CA LEU A 51 -16.59 -0.58 -2.28
C LEU A 51 -16.26 -1.82 -1.44
N ASN A 52 -16.52 -1.72 -0.15
CA ASN A 52 -16.28 -2.80 0.80
C ASN A 52 -17.59 -3.39 1.32
N LYS A 53 -17.58 -4.70 1.53
CA LYS A 53 -18.62 -5.41 2.27
C LYS A 53 -17.94 -6.25 3.34
N PHE A 54 -18.26 -6.01 4.59
CA PHE A 54 -17.73 -6.80 5.70
C PHE A 54 -18.84 -7.35 6.59
N THR A 55 -18.52 -8.44 7.29
CA THR A 55 -19.39 -9.06 8.26
C THR A 55 -18.65 -9.14 9.59
N ARG A 56 -19.16 -8.43 10.59
CA ARG A 56 -18.66 -8.47 11.96
C ARG A 56 -19.53 -9.42 12.76
N ARG A 57 -18.92 -10.44 13.37
CA ARG A 57 -19.57 -11.40 14.27
C ARG A 57 -19.00 -11.26 15.67
N THR A 58 -19.88 -11.11 16.65
CA THR A 58 -19.53 -11.07 18.07
C THR A 58 -20.01 -12.36 18.72
N PHE A 59 -19.13 -13.06 19.42
CA PHE A 59 -19.43 -14.30 20.14
C PHE A 59 -19.37 -14.08 21.66
N ASN A 60 -20.12 -14.87 22.42
CA ASN A 60 -20.02 -14.86 23.89
C ASN A 60 -18.91 -15.80 24.39
N ASN A 61 -18.71 -15.86 25.71
CA ASN A 61 -17.68 -16.70 26.34
C ASN A 61 -17.92 -18.21 26.18
N LYS A 62 -19.10 -18.62 25.69
CA LYS A 62 -19.44 -20.01 25.36
C LYS A 62 -19.25 -20.34 23.88
N GLY A 63 -18.81 -19.36 23.07
CA GLY A 63 -18.66 -19.51 21.62
C GLY A 63 -19.96 -19.36 20.83
N GLU A 64 -21.06 -18.94 21.46
CA GLU A 64 -22.34 -18.74 20.78
C GLU A 64 -22.37 -17.37 20.09
N LEU A 65 -22.93 -17.30 18.88
CA LEU A 65 -23.09 -16.04 18.14
C LEU A 65 -24.07 -15.13 18.88
N LYS A 66 -23.58 -13.97 19.32
CA LYS A 66 -24.37 -12.95 20.01
C LYS A 66 -24.92 -11.90 19.03
N GLU A 67 -24.12 -11.51 18.05
CA GLU A 67 -24.46 -10.44 17.11
C GLU A 67 -23.75 -10.65 15.77
N GLU A 68 -24.46 -10.40 14.67
CA GLU A 68 -23.88 -10.29 13.34
C GLU A 68 -24.27 -8.93 12.72
N ILE A 69 -23.28 -8.22 12.20
CA ILE A 69 -23.47 -6.95 11.49
C ILE A 69 -22.86 -7.11 10.10
N ILE A 70 -23.68 -6.89 9.07
CA ILE A 70 -23.25 -6.81 7.67
C ILE A 70 -23.24 -5.34 7.27
N GLU A 71 -22.10 -4.83 6.85
CA GLU A 71 -21.95 -3.43 6.46
C GLU A 71 -21.41 -3.34 5.03
N VAL A 72 -21.98 -2.41 4.27
CA VAL A 72 -21.48 -2.03 2.94
C VAL A 72 -21.05 -0.58 3.02
N SER A 73 -19.82 -0.29 2.62
CA SER A 73 -19.20 1.03 2.76
C SER A 73 -18.34 1.40 1.55
N GLU A 74 -18.16 2.70 1.35
CA GLU A 74 -17.16 3.27 0.45
C GLU A 74 -15.95 3.71 1.26
N ASN A 75 -14.76 3.24 0.88
CA ASN A 75 -13.52 3.66 1.48
C ASN A 75 -12.75 4.59 0.54
N TYR A 76 -12.50 5.80 1.03
CA TYR A 76 -11.70 6.82 0.39
C TYR A 76 -10.31 6.80 1.01
N GLN A 77 -9.32 6.36 0.24
CA GLN A 77 -7.91 6.38 0.65
C GLN A 77 -7.27 7.66 0.16
N SER A 78 -6.71 8.46 1.09
CA SER A 78 -5.93 9.64 0.76
C SER A 78 -4.69 9.72 1.64
N PRO A 79 -3.62 10.42 1.21
CA PRO A 79 -2.42 10.61 2.02
C PRO A 79 -2.70 11.27 3.38
N GLN A 80 -3.76 12.07 3.46
CA GLN A 80 -4.10 12.83 4.67
C GLN A 80 -4.93 12.00 5.65
N ARG A 81 -5.87 11.18 5.13
CA ARG A 81 -6.85 10.45 5.92
C ARG A 81 -7.53 9.35 5.12
N ASN A 82 -7.85 8.25 5.79
CA ASN A 82 -8.77 7.26 5.28
C ASN A 82 -10.16 7.55 5.82
N VAL A 83 -11.16 7.59 4.95
CA VAL A 83 -12.55 7.81 5.34
C VAL A 83 -13.42 6.68 4.85
N GLU A 84 -14.17 6.09 5.77
CA GLU A 84 -15.19 5.10 5.50
C GLU A 84 -16.56 5.77 5.53
N VAL A 85 -17.32 5.63 4.46
CA VAL A 85 -18.70 6.11 4.33
C VAL A 85 -19.61 4.90 4.29
N VAL A 86 -20.46 4.75 5.32
CA VAL A 86 -21.36 3.60 5.40
C VAL A 86 -22.55 3.80 4.48
N LEU A 87 -22.75 2.90 3.53
CA LEU A 87 -23.87 2.92 2.59
C LEU A 87 -25.08 2.15 3.11
N SER A 88 -24.85 1.03 3.78
CA SER A 88 -25.92 0.23 4.38
C SER A 88 -25.42 -0.60 5.56
N ARG A 89 -26.34 -0.89 6.49
CA ARG A 89 -26.09 -1.79 7.62
C ARG A 89 -27.25 -2.77 7.75
N ASN A 90 -26.93 -4.07 7.81
CA ASN A 90 -27.88 -5.18 7.86
C ASN A 90 -28.94 -5.09 6.76
N GLY A 91 -28.51 -4.75 5.54
CA GLY A 91 -29.38 -4.57 4.37
C GLY A 91 -30.23 -3.29 4.38
N LYS A 92 -30.19 -2.48 5.44
CA LYS A 92 -30.89 -1.19 5.49
C LYS A 92 -29.99 -0.08 4.94
N PRO A 93 -30.39 0.62 3.87
CA PRO A 93 -29.61 1.71 3.32
C PRO A 93 -29.57 2.89 4.29
N MET A 94 -28.45 3.60 4.30
CA MET A 94 -28.30 4.87 4.99
C MET A 94 -29.00 5.98 4.20
N SER A 95 -29.42 7.05 4.87
CA SER A 95 -30.05 8.17 4.18
C SER A 95 -29.06 8.88 3.26
N GLN A 96 -29.53 9.29 2.07
CA GLN A 96 -28.69 10.00 1.09
C GLN A 96 -28.03 11.26 1.70
N SER A 97 -28.77 12.01 2.51
CA SER A 97 -28.23 13.18 3.22
C SER A 97 -27.07 12.83 4.14
N LYS A 98 -27.12 11.67 4.82
CA LYS A 98 -26.04 11.21 5.70
C LYS A 98 -24.82 10.76 4.90
N ILE A 99 -25.03 9.97 3.84
CA ILE A 99 -23.97 9.51 2.93
C ILE A 99 -23.22 10.72 2.36
N GLU A 100 -23.95 11.70 1.82
CA GLU A 100 -23.35 12.89 1.21
C GLU A 100 -22.58 13.73 2.23
N LYS A 101 -23.11 13.89 3.45
CA LYS A 101 -22.40 14.58 4.53
C LYS A 101 -21.08 13.88 4.91
N GLU A 102 -21.04 12.55 4.88
CA GLU A 102 -19.83 11.77 5.15
C GLU A 102 -18.85 11.82 3.98
N ARG A 103 -19.31 11.79 2.72
CA ARG A 103 -18.46 12.01 1.53
C ARG A 103 -17.84 13.41 1.51
N GLN A 104 -18.61 14.44 1.82
CA GLN A 104 -18.08 15.80 1.92
C GLN A 104 -17.04 15.92 3.03
N LYS A 105 -17.23 15.20 4.14
CA LYS A 105 -16.17 15.09 5.15
C LYS A 105 -14.94 14.44 4.54
N ALA A 106 -15.04 13.37 3.74
CA ALA A 106 -13.89 12.71 3.13
C ALA A 106 -13.01 13.63 2.28
N VAL A 107 -13.61 14.57 1.54
CA VAL A 107 -12.90 15.47 0.61
C VAL A 107 -12.32 16.71 1.31
N LYS A 108 -12.80 17.08 2.50
CA LYS A 108 -12.24 18.22 3.24
C LYS A 108 -10.79 17.93 3.65
N LYS A 109 -9.86 18.82 3.27
CA LYS A 109 -8.51 18.83 3.83
C LYS A 109 -8.62 19.00 5.35
N SER A 110 -7.84 18.23 6.10
CA SER A 110 -7.54 18.58 7.48
C SER A 110 -6.70 19.86 7.43
N ASP A 111 -7.22 20.95 7.99
CA ASP A 111 -6.46 22.19 8.20
C ASP A 111 -5.25 21.94 9.11
#